data_AF-A0A924FXH7-F1
#
_entry.id   AF-A0A924FXH7-F1
#
_cell.length_a   1.000
_cell.length_b   1.000
_cell.length_c   1.000
_cell.angle_alpha   90.00
_cell.angle_beta   90.00
_cell.angle_gamma   90.00
#
_symmetry.space_group_name_H-M   'P 1'
#
loop_
_entity.id
_entity.type
_entity.pdbx_description
1 polymer ?
#
loop_
_entity_poly.entity_id
_entity_poly.type
_entity_poly.pdbx_seq_one_letter_code
_entity_poly.pdbx_strand_id
1 'polypeptide(L)'
;MSDDDKSPVSAQDAKQLFADWKQAPTLILAVSGGPDSVALLWLAVRWRRALPRGPELIAVTVDHGLRPDAAREARDVKKLATALQVPHRTLRWTGEKPASGLPAAAREARYRLLAKAARAAGASHVLTAHTRDD
;
A
#
# COMPACT_ATOMS: atom_id res chain seq x y z
N MET A 1 25.42 12.62 6.15
CA MET A 1 24.47 12.79 5.04
C MET A 1 23.64 13.98 5.39
N SER A 2 23.71 15.04 4.58
CA SER A 2 23.04 16.31 4.85
C SER A 2 21.54 16.08 5.00
N ASP A 3 20.95 16.53 6.10
CA ASP A 3 19.51 16.53 6.38
C ASP A 3 18.72 17.50 5.48
N ASP A 4 19.39 18.17 4.54
CA ASP A 4 18.81 19.17 3.65
C ASP A 4 18.15 18.51 2.42
N ASP A 5 17.19 17.63 2.70
CA ASP A 5 16.34 16.99 1.70
C ASP A 5 15.16 17.93 1.39
N LYS A 6 15.23 18.67 0.27
CA LYS A 6 14.15 19.56 -0.22
C LYS A 6 12.88 18.81 -0.67
N SER A 7 12.76 17.51 -0.40
CA SER A 7 11.55 16.77 -0.72
C SER A 7 10.39 17.16 0.22
N PRO A 8 9.13 17.03 -0.24
CA PRO A 8 7.95 17.39 0.57
C PRO A 8 7.84 16.65 1.92
N VAL A 9 8.48 15.50 2.05
CA VAL A 9 8.63 14.76 3.30
C VAL A 9 10.12 14.40 3.39
N SER A 10 10.84 14.88 4.40
CA SER A 10 12.27 14.59 4.52
C SER A 10 12.53 13.12 4.90
N ALA A 11 13.78 12.67 4.77
CA ALA A 11 14.16 11.34 5.24
C ALA A 11 13.93 11.17 6.76
N GLN A 12 14.11 12.23 7.54
CA GLN A 12 13.88 12.24 8.98
C GLN A 12 12.37 12.11 9.30
N ASP A 13 11.52 12.83 8.57
CA ASP A 13 10.06 12.73 8.73
C ASP A 13 9.57 11.33 8.42
N ALA A 14 10.03 10.74 7.30
CA ALA A 14 9.69 9.37 6.95
C ALA A 14 10.16 8.38 8.03
N LYS A 15 11.36 8.57 8.59
CA LYS A 15 11.85 7.73 9.68
C LYS A 15 10.95 7.79 10.91
N GLN A 16 10.44 8.97 11.26
CA GLN A 16 9.51 9.14 12.39
C GLN A 16 8.16 8.49 12.09
N LEU A 17 7.60 8.72 10.90
CA LEU A 17 6.30 8.17 10.48
C LEU A 17 6.22 6.65 10.56
N PHE A 18 7.31 5.94 10.25
CA PHE A 18 7.34 4.48 10.23
C PHE A 18 8.11 3.84 11.40
N ALA A 19 8.53 4.63 12.40
CA ALA A 19 9.45 4.17 13.46
C ALA A 19 8.95 2.92 14.19
N ASP A 20 7.66 2.90 14.53
CA ASP A 20 7.02 1.84 15.32
C ASP A 20 7.00 0.48 14.62
N TRP A 21 7.14 0.46 13.29
CA TRP A 21 7.05 -0.75 12.47
C TRP A 21 8.41 -1.29 12.04
N LYS A 22 9.51 -0.71 12.52
CA LYS A 22 10.88 -1.13 12.16
C LYS A 22 11.17 -2.60 12.48
N GLN A 23 10.55 -3.14 13.53
CA GLN A 23 10.74 -4.53 13.97
C GLN A 23 9.67 -5.49 13.44
N ALA A 24 8.71 -5.02 12.63
CA ALA A 24 7.75 -5.91 12.00
C ALA A 24 8.47 -6.85 11.01
N PRO A 25 8.01 -8.11 10.86
CA PRO A 25 8.58 -9.00 9.85
C PRO A 25 8.20 -8.56 8.43
N THR A 26 6.94 -8.22 8.22
CA THR A 26 6.40 -7.82 6.90
C THR A 26 5.30 -6.77 7.08
N LEU A 27 5.26 -5.81 6.16
CA LEU A 27 4.21 -4.80 6.04
C LEU A 27 3.49 -4.92 4.69
N ILE A 28 2.17 -4.94 4.73
CA ILE A 28 1.34 -4.77 3.53
C ILE A 28 1.13 -3.27 3.29
N LEU A 29 1.39 -2.81 2.07
CA LEU A 29 1.07 -1.46 1.62
C LEU A 29 -0.15 -1.54 0.70
N ALA A 30 -1.28 -0.95 1.10
CA ALA A 30 -2.47 -0.89 0.26
C ALA A 30 -2.33 0.24 -0.78
N VAL A 31 -2.08 -0.13 -2.04
CA VAL A 31 -1.80 0.82 -3.13
C VAL A 31 -2.88 0.76 -4.20
N SER A 32 -3.72 1.80 -4.28
CA SER A 32 -4.82 1.89 -5.26
C SER A 32 -4.38 2.44 -6.61
N GLY A 33 -3.24 3.12 -6.66
CA GLY A 33 -2.76 3.87 -7.84
C GLY A 33 -3.10 5.35 -7.79
N GLY A 34 -3.91 5.79 -6.82
CA GLY A 34 -4.09 7.21 -6.51
C GLY A 34 -2.84 7.82 -5.87
N PRO A 35 -2.70 9.17 -5.92
CA PRO A 35 -1.51 9.89 -5.52
C PRO A 35 -1.07 9.58 -4.08
N ASP A 36 -2.00 9.55 -3.12
CA ASP A 36 -1.66 9.30 -1.70
C ASP A 36 -1.10 7.90 -1.48
N SER A 37 -1.72 6.91 -2.12
CA SER A 37 -1.29 5.51 -2.02
C SER A 37 0.06 5.26 -2.70
N VAL A 38 0.33 6.00 -3.78
CA VAL A 38 1.63 5.99 -4.47
C VAL A 38 2.68 6.69 -3.60
N ALA A 39 2.35 7.83 -2.98
CA ALA A 39 3.22 8.53 -2.05
C ALA A 39 3.59 7.63 -0.84
N LEU A 40 2.61 6.93 -0.26
CA LEU A 40 2.85 5.94 0.80
C LEU A 40 3.85 4.86 0.35
N LEU A 41 3.69 4.30 -0.85
CA LEU A 41 4.62 3.32 -1.41
C LEU A 41 6.05 3.88 -1.49
N TRP A 42 6.22 5.07 -2.06
CA TRP A 42 7.52 5.71 -2.19
C TRP A 42 8.16 6.00 -0.83
N LEU A 43 7.41 6.54 0.12
CA LEU A 43 7.91 6.88 1.44
C LEU A 43 8.32 5.64 2.23
N ALA A 44 7.50 4.57 2.20
CA ALA A 44 7.83 3.31 2.85
C ALA A 44 9.08 2.67 2.25
N VAL A 45 9.24 2.69 0.91
CA VAL A 45 10.43 2.18 0.23
C VAL A 45 11.67 2.98 0.61
N ARG A 46 11.60 4.31 0.58
CA ARG A 46 12.71 5.19 0.96
C ARG A 46 13.13 4.93 2.41
N TRP A 47 12.16 4.86 3.32
CA TRP A 47 12.38 4.53 4.71
C TRP A 47 13.06 3.17 4.87
N ARG A 48 12.54 2.12 4.23
CA ARG A 48 13.10 0.77 4.38
C ARG A 48 14.53 0.66 3.85
N ARG A 49 14.86 1.37 2.76
CA ARG A 49 16.21 1.43 2.17
C ARG A 49 17.22 2.15 3.07
N ALA A 50 16.77 3.09 3.90
CA ALA A 50 17.63 3.76 4.88
C ALA A 50 17.97 2.88 6.11
N LEU A 51 17.35 1.69 6.23
CA LEU A 51 17.55 0.80 7.36
C LEU A 51 18.47 -0.38 6.99
N PRO A 52 19.49 -0.70 7.81
CA PRO A 52 20.31 -1.90 7.59
C PRO A 52 19.48 -3.19 7.74
N ARG A 53 18.46 -3.18 8.60
CA ARG A 53 17.49 -4.26 8.82
C ARG A 53 16.11 -3.64 9.08
N GLY A 54 15.07 -4.33 8.65
CA GLY A 54 13.68 -3.87 8.78
C GLY A 54 12.71 -4.79 8.03
N PRO A 55 11.41 -4.44 8.02
CA PRO A 55 10.38 -5.29 7.46
C PRO A 55 10.55 -5.55 5.97
N GLU A 56 10.05 -6.69 5.50
CA GLU A 56 9.72 -6.84 4.08
C GLU A 56 8.51 -5.97 3.74
N LEU A 57 8.56 -5.33 2.57
CA LEU A 57 7.42 -4.55 2.06
C LEU A 57 6.73 -5.35 0.95
N ILE A 58 5.41 -5.42 1.00
CA ILE A 58 4.60 -6.02 -0.07
C ILE A 58 3.52 -5.02 -0.47
N ALA A 59 3.54 -4.58 -1.72
CA ALA A 59 2.48 -3.75 -2.27
C ALA A 59 1.28 -4.61 -2.68
N VAL A 60 0.08 -4.21 -2.28
CA VAL A 60 -1.16 -4.91 -2.61
C VAL A 60 -2.15 -3.94 -3.22
N THR A 61 -2.64 -4.26 -4.41
CA THR A 61 -3.72 -3.52 -5.08
C THR A 61 -4.98 -4.37 -5.10
N VAL A 62 -6.12 -3.77 -4.71
CA VAL A 62 -7.42 -4.42 -4.81
C VAL A 62 -8.14 -3.91 -6.06
N ASP A 63 -8.24 -4.74 -7.08
CA ASP A 63 -9.12 -4.54 -8.22
C ASP A 63 -10.57 -4.87 -7.79
N HIS A 64 -11.37 -3.83 -7.62
CA HIS A 64 -12.77 -3.96 -7.24
C HIS A 64 -13.67 -4.37 -8.43
N GLY A 65 -13.20 -4.27 -9.67
CA GLY A 65 -13.95 -4.61 -10.88
C GLY A 65 -15.26 -3.82 -11.05
N LEU A 66 -15.31 -2.58 -10.54
CA LEU A 66 -16.47 -1.67 -10.66
C LEU A 66 -16.32 -0.69 -11.82
N ARG A 67 -15.06 -0.39 -12.19
CA ARG A 67 -14.72 0.47 -13.31
C ARG A 67 -13.93 -0.35 -14.33
N PRO A 68 -14.10 -0.10 -15.64
CA PRO A 68 -13.31 -0.77 -16.68
C PRO A 68 -11.80 -0.54 -16.50
N ASP A 69 -11.43 0.60 -15.93
CA ASP A 69 -10.05 1.04 -15.77
C ASP A 69 -9.32 0.39 -14.60
N ALA A 70 -10.03 -0.21 -13.63
CA ALA A 70 -9.43 -0.74 -12.41
C ALA A 70 -8.34 -1.79 -12.68
N ALA A 71 -8.53 -2.63 -13.71
CA ALA A 71 -7.54 -3.61 -14.11
C ALA A 71 -6.29 -2.97 -14.73
N ARG A 72 -6.43 -1.84 -15.44
CA ARG A 72 -5.29 -1.09 -15.98
C ARG A 72 -4.53 -0.40 -14.86
N GLU A 73 -5.22 0.29 -13.96
CA GLU A 73 -4.65 0.94 -12.79
C GLU A 73 -3.84 -0.06 -11.95
N ALA A 74 -4.37 -1.26 -11.69
CA ALA A 74 -3.65 -2.30 -10.96
C ALA A 74 -2.38 -2.80 -11.67
N ARG A 75 -2.37 -2.85 -13.02
CA ARG A 75 -1.15 -3.17 -13.79
C ARG A 75 -0.11 -2.06 -13.70
N ASP A 76 -0.53 -0.80 -13.69
CA ASP A 76 0.40 0.32 -13.61
C ASP A 76 1.03 0.41 -12.21
N VAL A 77 0.26 0.13 -11.15
CA VAL A 77 0.81 -0.03 -9.79
C VAL A 77 1.80 -1.20 -9.73
N LYS A 78 1.50 -2.33 -10.37
CA LYS A 78 2.44 -3.47 -10.44
C LYS A 78 3.77 -3.07 -11.06
N LYS A 79 3.74 -2.34 -12.19
CA LYS A 79 4.95 -1.84 -12.86
C LYS A 79 5.74 -0.91 -11.93
N LEU A 80 5.07 0.03 -11.27
CA LEU A 80 5.69 0.95 -10.32
C LEU A 80 6.37 0.21 -9.16
N ALA A 81 5.66 -0.71 -8.50
CA ALA A 81 6.20 -1.50 -7.41
C ALA A 81 7.40 -2.35 -7.86
N THR A 82 7.33 -2.92 -9.08
CA THR A 82 8.44 -3.68 -9.67
C THR A 82 9.67 -2.81 -9.89
N ALA A 83 9.50 -1.59 -10.42
CA ALA A 83 10.59 -0.63 -10.59
C ALA A 83 11.23 -0.22 -9.25
N LEU A 84 10.46 -0.24 -8.16
CA LEU A 84 10.93 0.00 -6.80
C LEU A 84 11.50 -1.24 -6.11
N GLN A 85 11.52 -2.39 -6.80
CA GLN A 85 11.93 -3.70 -6.27
C GLN A 85 11.09 -4.15 -5.06
N VAL A 86 9.80 -3.84 -5.08
CA VAL A 86 8.82 -4.26 -4.07
C VAL A 86 7.93 -5.35 -4.66
N PRO A 87 7.84 -6.55 -4.02
CA PRO A 87 6.86 -7.56 -4.38
C PRO A 87 5.44 -6.98 -4.44
N HIS A 88 4.73 -7.26 -5.53
CA HIS A 88 3.37 -6.76 -5.75
C HIS A 88 2.37 -7.89 -5.92
N ARG A 89 1.18 -7.72 -5.34
CA ARG A 89 0.04 -8.62 -5.53
C ARG A 89 -1.20 -7.82 -5.94
N THR A 90 -1.82 -8.21 -7.05
CA THR A 90 -3.19 -7.77 -7.37
C THR A 90 -4.17 -8.78 -6.81
N LEU A 91 -5.09 -8.31 -5.98
CA LEU A 91 -6.24 -9.08 -5.50
C LEU A 91 -7.49 -8.56 -6.20
N ARG A 92 -8.42 -9.46 -6.50
CA ARG A 92 -9.68 -9.08 -7.14
C ARG A 92 -10.85 -9.32 -6.21
N TRP A 93 -11.76 -8.35 -6.12
CA TRP A 93 -13.07 -8.60 -5.52
C TRP A 93 -13.92 -9.41 -6.50
N THR A 94 -14.13 -10.67 -6.15
CA THR A 94 -15.00 -11.60 -6.87
C THR A 94 -16.34 -11.74 -6.15
N GLY A 95 -17.39 -12.12 -6.90
CA GLY A 95 -18.75 -12.29 -6.39
C GLY A 95 -19.71 -11.16 -6.82
N GLU A 96 -20.96 -11.33 -6.42
CA GLU A 96 -22.03 -10.36 -6.69
C GLU A 96 -21.79 -9.05 -5.96
N LYS A 97 -22.15 -7.95 -6.64
CA LYS A 97 -22.05 -6.60 -6.12
C LYS A 97 -23.46 -6.16 -5.73
N PRO A 98 -23.67 -5.62 -4.53
CA PRO A 98 -25.01 -5.25 -4.11
C PRO A 98 -25.53 -4.09 -4.97
N ALA A 99 -26.84 -4.08 -5.22
CA ALA A 99 -27.51 -3.03 -5.98
C ALA A 99 -27.49 -1.67 -5.26
N SER A 100 -27.40 -1.68 -3.92
CA SER A 100 -27.31 -0.50 -3.06
C SER A 100 -26.13 -0.64 -2.09
N GLY A 101 -25.63 0.49 -1.55
CA GLY A 101 -24.53 0.47 -0.59
C GLY A 101 -23.17 0.03 -1.18
N LEU A 102 -23.01 0.14 -2.50
CA LEU A 102 -21.82 -0.32 -3.22
C LEU A 102 -20.49 0.24 -2.68
N PRO A 103 -20.37 1.53 -2.29
CA PRO A 103 -19.12 2.05 -1.71
C PRO A 103 -18.73 1.36 -0.40
N ALA A 104 -19.70 1.13 0.50
CA ALA A 104 -19.46 0.43 1.76
C ALA A 104 -19.07 -1.03 1.52
N ALA A 105 -19.79 -1.72 0.63
CA ALA A 105 -19.46 -3.10 0.25
C ALA A 105 -18.06 -3.22 -0.40
N ALA A 106 -17.66 -2.25 -1.23
CA ALA A 106 -16.32 -2.20 -1.80
C ALA A 106 -15.23 -1.96 -0.74
N ARG A 107 -15.51 -1.13 0.27
CA ARG A 107 -14.62 -0.92 1.42
C ARG A 107 -14.44 -2.22 2.22
N GLU A 108 -15.53 -2.90 2.56
CA GLU A 108 -15.49 -4.18 3.27
C GLU A 108 -14.74 -5.26 2.48
N ALA A 109 -15.03 -5.38 1.18
CA ALA A 109 -14.33 -6.33 0.31
C ALA A 109 -12.82 -6.06 0.27
N ARG A 110 -12.43 -4.79 0.18
CA ARG A 110 -11.02 -4.36 0.20
C ARG A 110 -10.34 -4.75 1.51
N TYR A 111 -10.92 -4.43 2.67
CA TYR A 111 -10.32 -4.78 3.96
C TYR A 111 -10.21 -6.29 4.16
N ARG A 112 -11.25 -7.05 3.78
CA ARG A 112 -11.22 -8.52 3.83
C ARG A 112 -10.09 -9.10 2.98
N LEU A 113 -9.90 -8.59 1.75
CA LEU A 113 -8.84 -9.03 0.86
C LEU A 113 -7.45 -8.67 1.38
N LEU A 114 -7.27 -7.45 1.88
CA LEU A 114 -6.02 -7.00 2.50
C LEU A 114 -5.66 -7.83 3.73
N ALA A 115 -6.62 -8.07 4.63
CA ALA A 115 -6.42 -8.90 5.83
C ALA A 115 -6.09 -10.36 5.48
N LYS A 116 -6.67 -10.90 4.38
CA LYS A 116 -6.30 -12.23 3.87
C LYS A 116 -4.86 -12.24 3.35
N ALA A 117 -4.46 -11.24 2.58
CA ALA A 117 -3.10 -11.15 2.06
C ALA A 117 -2.06 -10.93 3.15
N ALA A 118 -2.37 -10.12 4.17
CA ALA A 118 -1.49 -9.92 5.33
C ALA A 118 -1.21 -11.24 6.05
N ARG A 119 -2.27 -11.99 6.38
CA ARG A 119 -2.13 -13.32 7.01
C ARG A 119 -1.32 -14.29 6.15
N ALA A 120 -1.59 -14.35 4.85
CA ALA A 120 -0.87 -15.23 3.93
C ALA A 120 0.62 -14.85 3.75
N ALA A 121 0.99 -13.62 4.10
CA ALA A 121 2.37 -13.13 4.02
C ALA A 121 3.07 -13.10 5.39
N GLY A 122 2.41 -13.52 6.48
CA GLY A 122 2.95 -13.35 7.84
C GLY A 122 3.10 -11.88 8.26
N ALA A 123 2.39 -10.96 7.60
CA ALA A 123 2.45 -9.54 7.89
C ALA A 123 1.64 -9.22 9.14
N SER A 124 2.22 -8.39 10.02
CA SER A 124 1.56 -7.94 11.24
C SER A 124 0.73 -6.67 11.05
N HIS A 125 0.99 -5.91 9.98
CA HIS A 125 0.34 -4.62 9.74
C HIS A 125 -0.03 -4.43 8.26
N VAL A 126 -1.11 -3.67 8.06
CA VAL A 126 -1.55 -3.14 6.77
C VAL A 126 -1.52 -1.62 6.86
N LEU A 127 -0.75 -0.98 6.00
CA LEU A 127 -0.67 0.47 5.89
C LEU A 127 -1.60 0.93 4.76
N THR A 128 -2.45 1.91 5.06
CA THR A 128 -3.36 2.55 4.11
C THR A 128 -3.07 4.04 4.04
N ALA A 129 -3.17 4.62 2.86
CA ALA A 129 -2.98 6.05 2.66
C ALA A 129 -4.27 6.84 2.90
N HIS A 130 -4.87 6.69 4.07
CA HIS A 130 -5.99 7.56 4.45
C HIS A 130 -5.46 8.91 4.90
N THR A 131 -6.08 9.96 4.38
CA THR A 131 -5.76 11.36 4.69
C THR A 131 -6.78 11.92 5.67
N ARG A 132 -6.60 13.17 6.11
CA ARG A 132 -7.51 13.85 7.02
C ARG A 132 -8.92 14.03 6.44
N ASP A 133 -9.04 14.05 5.12
CA ASP A 133 -10.28 14.33 4.41
C ASP A 133 -11.08 13.05 4.07
N ASP A 134 -10.57 11.86 4.46
CA ASP A 134 -11.22 10.55 4.27
C ASP A 134 -12.21 10.15 5.38
#